data_AF-A0A7V4MZ58-F1
#
_entry.id   AF-A0A7V4MZ58-F1
#
_cell.length_a   1.000
_cell.length_b   1.000
_cell.length_c   1.000
_cell.angle_alpha   90.00
_cell.angle_beta   90.00
_cell.angle_gamma   90.00
#
_symmetry.space_group_name_H-M   'P 1'
#
loop_
_entity.id
_entity.type
_entity.pdbx_description
1 polymer ?
#
loop_
_entity_poly.entity_id
_entity_poly.type
_entity_poly.pdbx_seq_one_letter_code
_entity_poly.pdbx_strand_id
1 'polypeptide(L)'
;MSDRRAVPPSAAGDLEPYGARIFLGALPPGFALEPFLQALLEQIAARCVEEGAGVIGHLKCVLQSDRTSLRCNLTSLRSGARCAPGPDPSARVTSATEDTGVPGATLDLAVLVYGLPAEAIDELVEEALASLLHPQGIPWGKQAAC
;
A
#
# COMPACT_ATOMS: atom_id res chain seq x y z
N MET A 1 -20.67 46.58 13.45
CA MET A 1 -21.18 45.26 13.05
C MET A 1 -20.12 44.64 12.15
N SER A 2 -19.22 43.83 12.70
CA SER A 2 -18.19 43.13 11.92
C SER A 2 -18.48 41.65 11.95
N ASP A 3 -18.86 41.15 10.79
CA ASP A 3 -19.07 39.74 10.48
C ASP A 3 -17.79 38.96 10.77
N ARG A 4 -17.83 38.10 11.80
CA ARG A 4 -16.78 37.13 12.06
C ARG A 4 -16.88 36.09 10.96
N ARG A 5 -15.99 36.16 9.96
CA ARG A 5 -15.75 35.05 9.02
C ARG A 5 -15.47 33.80 9.86
N ALA A 6 -16.46 32.93 9.99
CA ALA A 6 -16.27 31.62 10.56
C ALA A 6 -15.25 30.90 9.69
N VAL A 7 -14.06 30.66 10.25
CA VAL A 7 -13.10 29.72 9.67
C VAL A 7 -13.85 28.39 9.57
N PRO A 8 -13.91 27.74 8.39
CA PRO A 8 -14.53 26.42 8.30
C PRO A 8 -13.88 25.51 9.34
N PRO A 9 -14.63 24.65 10.05
CA PRO A 9 -14.02 23.67 10.94
C PRO A 9 -12.94 22.97 10.13
N SER A 10 -11.69 23.04 10.62
CA SER A 10 -10.60 22.33 9.97
C SER A 10 -11.07 20.88 9.85
N ALA A 11 -11.03 20.30 8.65
CA ALA A 11 -11.26 18.86 8.44
C ALA A 11 -10.15 17.99 9.08
N ALA A 12 -9.46 18.55 10.09
CA ALA A 12 -8.50 17.93 10.95
C ALA A 12 -9.27 17.10 11.99
N GLY A 13 -9.83 15.97 11.53
CA GLY A 13 -9.72 14.78 12.35
C GLY A 13 -8.23 14.43 12.51
N ASP A 14 -7.89 13.62 13.49
CA ASP A 14 -6.52 13.18 13.70
C ASP A 14 -5.99 12.52 12.41
N LEU A 15 -5.04 13.19 11.77
CA LEU A 15 -4.33 12.71 10.60
C LEU A 15 -3.08 12.00 11.11
N GLU A 16 -3.19 10.71 11.35
CA GLU A 16 -2.04 9.89 11.68
C GLU A 16 -1.60 9.11 10.43
N PRO A 17 -0.44 9.46 9.82
CA PRO A 17 0.07 8.70 8.70
C PRO A 17 0.52 7.32 9.18
N TYR A 18 -0.05 6.27 8.60
CA TYR A 18 0.44 4.91 8.79
C TYR A 18 1.56 4.61 7.80
N GLY A 19 2.63 4.00 8.29
CA GLY A 19 3.75 3.53 7.46
C GLY A 19 4.24 2.17 7.93
N ALA A 20 4.49 1.27 6.99
CA ALA A 20 5.04 -0.04 7.29
C ALA A 20 6.04 -0.48 6.23
N ARG A 21 7.10 -1.14 6.68
CA ARG A 21 8.01 -1.89 5.84
C ARG A 21 7.71 -3.37 6.00
N ILE A 22 7.44 -4.04 4.89
CA ILE A 22 7.04 -5.45 4.85
C ILE A 22 8.09 -6.22 4.05
N PHE A 23 8.60 -7.30 4.62
CA PHE A 23 9.42 -8.25 3.89
C PHE A 23 8.53 -9.33 3.29
N LEU A 24 8.72 -9.58 2.01
CA LEU A 24 8.12 -10.69 1.27
C LEU A 24 9.20 -11.74 1.03
N GLY A 25 8.87 -13.00 1.28
CA GLY A 25 9.69 -14.13 0.89
C GLY A 25 9.77 -14.30 -0.63
N ALA A 26 10.30 -15.44 -1.06
CA ALA A 26 10.46 -15.71 -2.47
C ALA A 26 9.10 -15.69 -3.20
N LEU A 27 9.00 -14.89 -4.27
CA LEU A 27 7.82 -14.81 -5.12
C LEU A 27 7.97 -15.82 -6.26
N PRO A 28 6.97 -16.67 -6.53
CA PRO A 28 7.08 -17.71 -7.53
C PRO A 28 7.21 -17.12 -8.95
N PRO A 29 7.74 -17.89 -9.92
CA PRO A 29 7.68 -17.53 -11.32
C PRO A 29 6.24 -17.24 -11.76
N GLY A 30 6.05 -16.22 -12.60
CA GLY A 30 4.72 -15.80 -13.05
C GLY A 30 3.87 -15.04 -12.02
N PHE A 31 4.39 -14.77 -10.81
CA PHE A 31 3.70 -13.92 -9.85
C PHE A 31 3.48 -12.50 -10.40
N ALA A 32 2.23 -12.10 -10.54
CA ALA A 32 1.85 -10.84 -11.16
C ALA A 32 1.99 -9.67 -10.16
N LEU A 33 3.19 -9.09 -10.08
CA LEU A 33 3.54 -8.03 -9.12
C LEU A 33 2.60 -6.82 -9.19
N GLU A 34 2.33 -6.32 -10.41
CA GLU A 34 1.48 -5.15 -10.59
C GLU A 34 0.03 -5.42 -10.15
N PRO A 35 -0.66 -6.49 -10.64
CA PRO A 35 -1.97 -6.85 -10.12
C PRO A 35 -2.02 -7.08 -8.61
N PHE A 36 -0.99 -7.71 -8.03
CA PHE A 36 -0.91 -7.90 -6.59
C PHE A 36 -0.90 -6.56 -5.84
N LEU A 37 -0.04 -5.62 -6.23
CA LEU A 37 0.07 -4.32 -5.55
C LEU A 37 -1.18 -3.47 -5.76
N GLN A 38 -1.82 -3.55 -6.93
CA GLN A 38 -3.10 -2.90 -7.16
C GLN A 38 -4.17 -3.45 -6.22
N ALA A 39 -4.32 -4.78 -6.18
CA ALA A 39 -5.27 -5.45 -5.30
C ALA A 39 -5.03 -5.13 -3.82
N LEU A 40 -3.77 -5.08 -3.38
CA LEU A 40 -3.41 -4.71 -2.02
C LEU A 40 -3.89 -3.31 -1.66
N LEU A 41 -3.55 -2.31 -2.48
CA LEU A 41 -3.95 -0.92 -2.21
C LEU A 41 -5.48 -0.75 -2.27
N GLU A 42 -6.15 -1.41 -3.21
CA GLU A 42 -7.61 -1.35 -3.35
C GLU A 42 -8.33 -2.05 -2.20
N GLN A 43 -7.82 -3.19 -1.72
CA GLN A 43 -8.39 -3.90 -0.58
C GLN A 43 -8.25 -3.09 0.70
N ILE A 44 -7.07 -2.54 0.98
CA ILE A 44 -6.86 -1.65 2.15
C ILE A 44 -7.81 -0.44 2.06
N ALA A 45 -7.85 0.23 0.91
CA ALA A 45 -8.72 1.37 0.67
C ALA A 45 -10.20 1.05 0.91
N ALA A 46 -10.69 -0.08 0.38
CA ALA A 46 -12.06 -0.51 0.55
C ALA A 46 -12.39 -0.79 2.02
N ARG A 47 -11.52 -1.52 2.72
CA ARG A 47 -11.68 -1.81 4.15
C ARG A 47 -11.66 -0.56 5.02
N CYS A 48 -10.76 0.40 4.74
CA CYS A 48 -10.77 1.67 5.47
C CYS A 48 -12.12 2.38 5.33
N VAL A 49 -12.72 2.39 4.13
CA VAL A 49 -14.05 3.01 3.93
C VAL A 49 -15.15 2.24 4.66
N GLU A 50 -15.10 0.90 4.65
CA GLU A 50 -16.04 0.04 5.39
C GLU A 50 -15.96 0.28 6.91
N GLU A 51 -14.76 0.49 7.46
CA GLU A 51 -14.52 0.83 8.87
C GLU A 51 -14.81 2.31 9.21
N GLY A 52 -15.29 3.09 8.24
CA GLY A 52 -15.76 4.45 8.49
C GLY A 52 -14.75 5.56 8.20
N ALA A 53 -13.66 5.29 7.48
CA ALA A 53 -12.79 6.34 6.97
C ALA A 53 -13.58 7.28 6.04
N GLY A 54 -13.68 8.55 6.43
CA GLY A 54 -14.50 9.53 5.72
C GLY A 54 -13.91 9.97 4.39
N VAL A 55 -12.58 9.91 4.24
CA VAL A 55 -11.84 10.28 3.02
C VAL A 55 -10.59 9.42 2.88
N ILE A 56 -10.38 8.86 1.69
CA ILE A 56 -9.09 8.30 1.29
C ILE A 56 -8.19 9.46 0.87
N GLY A 57 -7.13 9.74 1.64
CA GLY A 57 -6.14 10.75 1.30
C GLY A 57 -5.21 10.22 0.21
N HIS A 58 -4.26 9.38 0.61
CA HIS A 58 -3.28 8.77 -0.30
C HIS A 58 -2.81 7.42 0.24
N LEU A 59 -2.89 6.39 -0.59
CA LEU A 59 -2.21 5.12 -0.37
C LEU A 59 -1.08 4.98 -1.39
N LYS A 60 0.11 4.61 -0.93
CA LYS A 60 1.29 4.44 -1.79
C LYS A 60 2.07 3.24 -1.34
N CYS A 61 2.64 2.52 -2.29
CA CYS A 61 3.62 1.51 -1.97
C CYS A 61 4.78 1.51 -2.95
N VAL A 62 5.93 1.04 -2.50
CA VAL A 62 7.11 0.78 -3.31
C VAL A 62 7.58 -0.64 -3.02
N LEU A 63 7.57 -1.48 -4.03
CA LEU A 63 8.17 -2.80 -3.99
C LEU A 63 9.58 -2.71 -4.56
N GLN A 64 10.54 -3.29 -3.85
CA GLN A 64 11.95 -3.33 -4.22
C GLN A 64 12.49 -4.76 -4.06
N SER A 65 13.20 -5.23 -5.07
CA SER A 65 14.10 -6.38 -4.98
C SER A 65 15.34 -6.10 -5.83
N ASP A 66 16.31 -7.01 -5.78
CA ASP A 66 17.52 -6.92 -6.61
C ASP A 66 17.22 -6.86 -8.13
N ARG A 67 16.02 -7.28 -8.53
CA ARG A 67 15.63 -7.44 -9.94
C ARG A 67 14.48 -6.55 -10.36
N THR A 68 13.75 -5.92 -9.44
CA THR A 68 12.57 -5.15 -9.79
C THR A 68 12.34 -4.00 -8.84
N SER A 69 11.82 -2.90 -9.36
CA SER A 69 11.30 -1.81 -8.55
C SER A 69 9.99 -1.33 -9.14
N LEU A 70 8.92 -1.38 -8.35
CA LEU A 70 7.59 -0.94 -8.75
C LEU A 70 7.02 0.00 -7.69
N ARG A 71 6.49 1.14 -8.12
CA ARG A 71 5.74 2.05 -7.25
C ARG A 71 4.27 2.01 -7.64
N CYS A 72 3.38 1.92 -6.68
CA CYS A 72 1.95 2.03 -6.90
C CYS A 72 1.36 3.10 -5.99
N ASN A 73 0.29 3.74 -6.47
CA ASN A 73 -0.44 4.72 -5.70
C ASN A 73 -1.94 4.61 -5.97
N LEU A 74 -2.73 4.93 -4.96
CA LEU A 74 -4.18 5.02 -5.01
C LEU A 74 -4.61 6.29 -4.27
N THR A 75 -5.36 7.13 -4.97
CA THR A 75 -5.94 8.37 -4.44
C THR A 75 -7.47 8.36 -4.43
N SER A 76 -8.07 7.35 -5.06
CA SER A 76 -9.51 7.15 -5.13
C SER A 76 -9.82 5.72 -5.57
N LEU A 77 -10.76 5.06 -4.90
CA LEU A 77 -11.28 3.75 -5.31
C LEU A 77 -11.91 3.79 -6.71
N ARG A 78 -12.46 4.93 -7.13
CA ARG A 78 -13.09 5.06 -8.47
C ARG A 78 -12.07 4.98 -9.61
N SER A 79 -10.86 5.50 -9.39
CA SER A 79 -9.79 5.42 -10.39
C SER A 79 -9.02 4.10 -10.31
N GLY A 80 -9.08 3.41 -9.17
CA GLY A 80 -8.23 2.27 -8.86
C GLY A 80 -6.78 2.66 -8.61
N ALA A 81 -5.97 1.67 -8.27
CA ALA A 81 -4.53 1.85 -8.11
C ALA A 81 -3.82 2.02 -9.47
N ARG A 82 -2.70 2.73 -9.47
CA ARG A 82 -1.83 2.90 -10.64
C ARG A 82 -0.39 2.61 -10.27
N CYS A 83 0.25 1.77 -11.09
CA CYS A 83 1.63 1.38 -10.91
C CYS A 83 2.52 2.00 -12.00
N ALA A 84 3.79 2.19 -11.65
CA ALA A 84 4.82 2.65 -12.56
C ALA A 84 6.16 2.04 -12.14
N PRO A 85 7.14 1.94 -13.07
CA PRO A 85 8.51 1.62 -12.72
C PRO A 85 9.05 2.53 -11.61
N GLY A 86 9.81 1.93 -10.70
CA GLY A 86 10.52 2.65 -9.64
C GLY A 86 11.63 3.56 -10.19
N PRO A 87 12.19 4.44 -9.34
CA PRO A 87 13.20 5.41 -9.76
C PRO A 87 14.59 4.80 -10.00
N ASP A 88 14.82 3.54 -9.59
CA ASP A 88 16.09 2.87 -9.80
C ASP A 88 16.22 2.40 -11.27
N PRO A 89 17.11 3.04 -12.07
CA PRO A 89 17.29 2.68 -13.48
C PRO A 89 18.04 1.36 -13.68
N SER A 90 18.70 0.83 -12.64
CA SER A 90 19.40 -0.46 -12.68
C SER A 90 18.46 -1.63 -12.40
N ALA A 91 17.41 -1.42 -11.61
CA ALA A 91 16.29 -2.34 -11.49
C ALA A 91 15.43 -2.26 -12.76
N ARG A 92 15.80 -3.02 -13.80
CA ARG A 92 14.89 -3.22 -14.93
C ARG A 92 13.57 -3.72 -14.36
N VAL A 93 12.46 -3.06 -14.67
CA VAL A 93 11.15 -3.74 -14.62
C VAL A 93 11.18 -4.78 -15.73
N THR A 94 11.92 -5.87 -15.49
CA THR A 94 11.54 -7.12 -16.09
C THR A 94 10.22 -7.41 -15.39
N SER A 95 9.11 -7.29 -16.12
CA SER A 95 7.93 -8.11 -15.82
C SER A 95 8.54 -9.48 -15.56
N ALA A 96 8.61 -9.90 -14.28
CA ALA A 96 9.52 -10.94 -13.81
C ALA A 96 9.54 -12.02 -14.87
N THR A 97 10.59 -12.04 -15.69
CA THR A 97 10.58 -12.82 -16.93
C THR A 97 10.20 -14.21 -16.51
N GLU A 98 9.10 -14.72 -17.06
CA GLU A 98 8.19 -15.74 -16.53
C GLU A 98 8.84 -17.02 -15.98
N ASP A 99 10.16 -17.15 -16.16
CA ASP A 99 11.01 -18.30 -15.88
C ASP A 99 11.78 -18.26 -14.55
N THR A 100 12.02 -17.09 -13.93
CA THR A 100 12.74 -17.04 -12.63
C THR A 100 12.05 -16.13 -11.63
N GLY A 101 11.54 -16.72 -10.55
CA GLY A 101 10.90 -16.00 -9.44
C GLY A 101 11.80 -14.95 -8.79
N VAL A 102 11.25 -14.20 -7.85
CA VAL A 102 11.97 -13.17 -7.09
C VAL A 102 12.45 -13.78 -5.76
N PRO A 103 13.75 -13.77 -5.42
CA PRO A 103 14.26 -14.46 -4.22
C PRO A 103 13.76 -13.86 -2.89
N GLY A 104 13.32 -12.60 -2.91
CA GLY A 104 12.72 -11.87 -1.80
C GLY A 104 12.51 -10.42 -2.21
N ALA A 105 11.59 -9.72 -1.53
CA ALA A 105 11.32 -8.32 -1.81
C ALA A 105 10.99 -7.54 -0.54
N THR A 106 11.27 -6.24 -0.57
CA THR A 106 10.83 -5.29 0.44
C THR A 106 9.71 -4.45 -0.12
N LEU A 107 8.62 -4.32 0.63
CA LEU A 107 7.45 -3.51 0.32
C LEU A 107 7.35 -2.40 1.36
N ASP A 108 7.60 -1.16 0.94
CA ASP A 108 7.33 0.02 1.74
C ASP A 108 5.91 0.51 1.44
N LEU A 109 5.08 0.62 2.47
CA LEU A 109 3.68 1.01 2.38
C LEU A 109 3.46 2.28 3.22
N ALA A 110 2.70 3.23 2.66
CA ALA A 110 2.22 4.40 3.35
C ALA A 110 0.71 4.57 3.09
N VAL A 111 -0.05 4.73 4.17
CA VAL A 111 -1.51 4.90 4.13
C VAL A 111 -1.88 6.18 4.87
N LEU A 112 -2.56 7.07 4.17
CA LEU A 112 -3.12 8.29 4.73
C LEU A 112 -4.62 8.30 4.46
N VAL A 113 -5.39 8.10 5.51
CA VAL A 113 -6.86 8.12 5.50
C VAL A 113 -7.36 8.97 6.66
N TYR A 114 -8.55 9.55 6.53
CA TYR A 114 -9.16 10.38 7.55
C TYR A 114 -10.16 9.56 8.37
N GLY A 115 -10.03 9.61 9.70
CA GLY A 115 -11.03 9.04 10.61
C GLY A 115 -10.71 7.63 11.13
N LEU A 116 -9.50 7.11 10.88
CA LEU A 116 -9.02 5.86 11.47
C LEU A 116 -7.65 6.09 12.14
N PRO A 117 -7.40 5.49 13.33
CA PRO A 117 -6.08 5.52 13.95
C PRO A 117 -5.11 4.58 13.22
N ALA A 118 -3.80 4.81 13.38
CA ALA A 118 -2.77 4.00 12.73
C ALA A 118 -2.86 2.50 13.12
N GLU A 119 -3.27 2.19 14.34
CA GLU A 119 -3.45 0.82 14.84
C GLU A 119 -4.54 0.07 14.05
N ALA A 120 -5.69 0.70 13.80
CA ALA A 120 -6.74 0.10 12.98
C ALA A 120 -6.28 -0.09 11.54
N ILE A 121 -5.53 0.86 10.98
CA ILE A 121 -4.95 0.72 9.64
C ILE A 121 -3.96 -0.45 9.60
N ASP A 122 -3.17 -0.65 10.65
CA ASP A 122 -2.20 -1.75 10.75
C ASP A 122 -2.87 -3.12 10.66
N GLU A 123 -3.98 -3.32 11.39
CA GLU A 123 -4.80 -4.54 11.34
C GLU A 123 -5.35 -4.77 9.92
N LEU A 124 -5.91 -3.74 9.29
CA LEU A 124 -6.44 -3.84 7.92
C LEU A 124 -5.36 -4.19 6.89
N VAL A 125 -4.13 -3.68 7.09
CA VAL A 125 -2.97 -4.01 6.25
C VAL A 125 -2.57 -5.47 6.43
N GLU A 126 -2.51 -5.97 7.67
CA GLU A 126 -2.23 -7.39 7.92
C GLU A 126 -3.27 -8.30 7.29
N GLU A 127 -4.55 -7.98 7.43
CA GLU A 127 -5.65 -8.75 6.83
C GLU A 127 -5.55 -8.79 5.30
N ALA A 128 -5.26 -7.65 4.67
CA ALA A 128 -5.11 -7.58 3.22
C ALA A 128 -3.89 -8.39 2.74
N LEU A 129 -2.75 -8.29 3.44
CA LEU A 129 -1.56 -9.09 3.14
C LEU A 129 -1.83 -10.59 3.30
N ALA A 130 -2.44 -11.00 4.42
CA ALA A 130 -2.83 -12.38 4.68
C ALA A 130 -3.76 -12.91 3.58
N SER A 131 -4.79 -12.15 3.23
CA SER A 131 -5.77 -12.52 2.19
C SER A 131 -5.12 -12.74 0.82
N LEU A 132 -4.09 -11.97 0.46
CA LEU A 132 -3.47 -12.02 -0.86
C LEU A 132 -2.29 -12.98 -0.95
N LEU A 133 -1.54 -13.16 0.15
CA LEU A 133 -0.28 -13.91 0.17
C LEU A 133 -0.43 -15.33 0.73
N HIS A 134 -1.31 -15.57 1.71
CA HIS A 134 -1.49 -16.92 2.28
C HIS A 134 -1.96 -17.96 1.24
N PRO A 135 -2.93 -17.66 0.34
CA PRO A 135 -3.34 -18.62 -0.68
C PRO A 135 -2.20 -19.03 -1.63
N GLN A 136 -1.16 -18.20 -1.73
CA GLN A 136 0.01 -18.44 -2.57
C GLN A 136 1.20 -19.02 -1.79
N GLY A 137 1.05 -19.25 -0.48
CA GLY A 137 2.12 -19.76 0.37
C GLY A 137 3.33 -18.83 0.48
N ILE A 138 3.16 -17.53 0.23
CA ILE A 138 4.25 -16.55 0.27
C ILE A 138 4.41 -16.07 1.73
N PRO A 139 5.53 -16.37 2.40
CA PRO A 139 5.75 -15.89 3.75
C PRO A 139 6.03 -14.37 3.71
N TRP A 140 5.56 -13.67 4.73
CA TRP A 140 5.80 -12.23 4.87
C TRP A 140 5.94 -11.85 6.35
N GLY A 141 6.48 -10.67 6.60
CA GLY A 141 6.55 -10.12 7.95
C GLY A 141 6.75 -8.61 7.92
N LYS A 142 6.13 -7.90 8.86
CA LYS A 142 6.38 -6.47 9.06
C LYS A 142 7.68 -6.26 9.83
N GLN A 143 8.46 -5.28 9.40
CA GLN A 143 9.55 -4.76 10.20
C GLN A 143 8.96 -3.85 11.26
N ALA A 144 9.22 -4.13 12.54
CA ALA A 144 8.92 -3.18 13.60
C ALA A 144 9.67 -1.87 13.33
N ALA A 145 8.99 -0.73 13.47
CA ALA A 145 9.66 0.56 13.48
C ALA A 145 10.64 0.55 14.66
N CYS A 146 11.94 0.67 14.37
CA CYS A 146 12.98 0.82 15.37
C CYS A 146 12.95 2.22 15.99
#